data_AF-A0A9E2MMK8-F1
#
_entry.id   AF-A0A9E2MMK8-F1
#
_cell.length_a   1.000
_cell.length_b   1.000
_cell.length_c   1.000
_cell.angle_alpha   90.00
_cell.angle_beta   90.00
_cell.angle_gamma   90.00
#
_symmetry.space_group_name_H-M   'P 1'
#
loop_
_entity.id
_entity.type
_entity.pdbx_description
1 polymer ?
#
loop_
_entity_poly.entity_id
_entity_poly.type
_entity_poly.pdbx_seq_one_letter_code
_entity_poly.pdbx_strand_id
1 'polypeptide(L)'
;ILLYSHLDLVMADKNYYERKTKGLFEDLELSKYKYQSQRKRLLEPALKELEGVELTTGTLSYAKLEKTVDGKDWKAVFKKTKKKLQIAHKKEERKEINQANLAIDIFNKRFPQQAGMLKEEMTKNLIEKHTLDKVVLHISRISNDGTVNNPAGLLRTSLEKDWDLPPTKEETQKKEKQVRDEREKKEKEEWEKEREKYLKEKEEGERLNKIFFSLSQEEQGRLKEEAKRIIIEQHIDDSQEKVSKFFLIDAMVMIKVREILRERERNETTEDKISE
;
A
#
# COMPACT_ATOMS: atom_id res chain seq x y z
N ILE A 1 39.38 -31.61 32.79
CA ILE A 1 37.97 -31.33 33.16
C ILE A 1 37.82 -29.94 33.80
N LEU A 2 38.47 -29.63 34.94
CA LEU A 2 38.32 -28.34 35.63
C LEU A 2 38.56 -27.09 34.75
N LEU A 3 39.64 -27.08 33.97
CA LEU A 3 39.96 -25.95 33.08
C LEU A 3 38.93 -25.79 31.94
N TYR A 4 38.40 -26.89 31.41
CA TYR A 4 37.37 -26.86 30.37
C TYR A 4 36.07 -26.22 30.88
N SER A 5 35.57 -26.67 32.03
CA SER A 5 34.34 -26.13 32.62
C SER A 5 34.48 -24.65 32.98
N HIS A 6 35.65 -24.24 33.50
CA HIS A 6 35.93 -22.83 33.76
C HIS A 6 35.91 -21.99 32.47
N LEU A 7 36.51 -22.49 31.38
CA LEU A 7 36.51 -21.79 30.10
C LEU A 7 35.12 -21.74 29.46
N ASP A 8 34.32 -22.80 29.55
CA ASP A 8 32.94 -22.80 29.01
C ASP A 8 32.07 -21.73 29.68
N LEU A 9 32.22 -21.55 31.00
CA LEU A 9 31.53 -20.50 31.75
C LEU A 9 32.06 -19.10 31.44
N VAL A 10 33.37 -18.87 31.56
CA VAL A 10 33.97 -17.53 31.43
C VAL A 10 33.94 -17.02 30.00
N MET A 11 34.09 -17.93 29.03
CA MET A 11 34.07 -17.60 27.61
C MET A 11 32.68 -17.73 26.98
N ALA A 12 31.60 -17.97 27.74
CA ALA A 12 30.25 -18.08 27.16
C ALA A 12 29.92 -16.89 26.23
N ASP A 13 30.18 -15.67 26.71
CA ASP A 13 29.90 -14.41 25.98
C ASP A 13 31.16 -13.71 25.44
N LYS A 14 32.34 -14.33 25.60
CA LYS A 14 33.63 -13.76 25.19
C LYS A 14 34.33 -14.64 24.17
N ASN A 15 34.97 -14.02 23.18
CA ASN A 15 35.77 -14.74 22.18
C ASN A 15 37.26 -14.72 22.51
N TYR A 16 37.66 -13.95 23.53
CA TYR A 16 39.03 -13.79 23.98
C TYR A 16 39.07 -13.79 25.50
N TYR A 17 39.97 -14.58 26.07
CA TYR A 17 40.21 -14.61 27.51
C TYR A 17 41.71 -14.73 27.77
N GLU A 18 42.24 -13.88 28.64
CA GLU A 18 43.61 -13.98 29.12
C GLU A 18 43.67 -13.89 30.65
N ARG A 19 44.55 -14.69 31.25
CA ARG A 19 44.74 -14.71 32.71
C ARG A 19 46.17 -15.09 33.05
N LYS A 20 46.76 -14.46 34.07
CA LYS A 20 48.07 -14.87 34.61
C LYS A 20 47.95 -16.26 35.24
N THR A 21 48.99 -17.10 35.12
CA THR A 21 48.90 -18.48 35.62
C THR A 21 48.65 -18.53 37.12
N LYS A 22 49.20 -17.60 37.91
CA LYS A 22 48.88 -17.53 39.34
C LYS A 22 47.38 -17.35 39.59
N GLY A 23 46.75 -16.36 38.95
CA GLY A 23 45.32 -16.10 39.09
C GLY A 23 44.45 -17.23 38.56
N LEU A 24 44.84 -17.84 37.42
CA LEU A 24 44.10 -18.99 36.88
C LEU A 24 44.13 -20.20 37.83
N PHE A 25 45.23 -20.44 38.52
CA PHE A 25 45.31 -21.51 39.52
C PHE A 25 44.52 -21.17 40.79
N GLU A 26 44.42 -19.91 41.18
CA GLU A 26 43.52 -19.46 42.26
C GLU A 26 42.06 -19.65 41.86
N ASP A 27 41.69 -19.26 40.64
CA ASP A 27 40.33 -19.41 40.07
C ASP A 27 39.91 -20.88 39.92
N LEU A 28 40.87 -21.81 39.86
CA LEU A 28 40.67 -23.28 39.81
C LEU A 28 40.86 -23.97 41.17
N GLU A 29 41.06 -23.20 42.25
CA GLU A 29 41.30 -23.69 43.62
C GLU A 29 42.56 -24.59 43.77
N LEU A 30 43.56 -24.40 42.91
CA LEU A 30 44.82 -25.16 42.86
C LEU A 30 46.00 -24.39 43.50
N SER A 31 45.78 -23.85 44.70
CA SER A 31 46.74 -23.01 45.43
C SER A 31 48.03 -23.71 45.88
N LYS A 32 48.12 -25.04 45.76
CA LYS A 32 49.30 -25.83 46.12
C LYS A 32 50.54 -25.58 45.24
N TYR A 33 50.38 -24.98 44.05
CA TYR A 33 51.47 -24.78 43.10
C TYR A 33 52.04 -23.35 43.15
N LYS A 34 52.97 -23.13 44.08
CA LYS A 34 53.58 -21.82 44.35
C LYS A 34 54.52 -21.33 43.24
N TYR A 35 55.23 -22.24 42.58
CA TYR A 35 56.27 -21.89 41.59
C TYR A 35 55.74 -21.81 40.16
N GLN A 36 56.20 -20.79 39.41
CA GLN A 36 55.80 -20.58 38.01
C GLN A 36 56.17 -21.75 37.08
N SER A 37 57.31 -22.41 37.32
CA SER A 37 57.77 -23.56 36.54
C SER A 37 56.83 -24.77 36.68
N GLN A 38 56.30 -24.99 37.89
CA GLN A 38 55.33 -26.05 38.16
C GLN A 38 53.99 -25.76 37.49
N ARG A 39 53.50 -24.52 37.57
CA ARG A 39 52.26 -24.10 36.88
C ARG A 39 52.38 -24.25 35.37
N LYS A 40 53.52 -23.84 34.78
CA LYS A 40 53.79 -24.01 33.35
C LYS A 40 53.75 -25.48 32.94
N ARG A 41 54.49 -26.35 33.65
CA ARG A 41 54.58 -27.78 33.35
C ARG A 41 53.21 -28.49 33.36
N LEU A 42 52.29 -28.03 34.20
CA LEU A 42 50.93 -28.58 34.29
C LEU A 42 49.97 -28.03 33.24
N LEU A 43 50.06 -26.74 32.92
CA LEU A 43 49.17 -26.11 31.94
C LEU A 43 49.54 -26.44 30.49
N GLU A 44 50.82 -26.59 30.18
CA GLU A 44 51.30 -26.83 28.83
C GLU A 44 50.66 -28.06 28.14
N PRO A 45 50.59 -29.25 28.77
CA PRO A 45 49.86 -30.39 28.19
C PRO A 45 48.35 -30.16 28.15
N ALA A 46 47.76 -29.58 29.21
CA ALA A 46 46.33 -29.33 29.29
C ALA A 46 45.83 -28.35 28.22
N LEU A 47 46.62 -27.33 27.88
CA LEU A 47 46.29 -26.37 26.84
C LEU A 47 46.37 -26.99 25.44
N LYS A 48 47.34 -27.89 25.22
CA LYS A 48 47.46 -28.63 23.96
C LYS A 48 46.26 -29.55 23.73
N GLU A 49 45.73 -30.15 24.79
CA GLU A 49 44.50 -30.97 24.71
C GLU A 49 43.24 -30.14 24.50
N LEU A 50 43.24 -28.86 24.91
CA LEU A 50 42.08 -27.96 24.78
C LEU A 50 42.00 -27.25 23.43
N GLU A 51 43.10 -27.17 22.70
CA GLU A 51 43.12 -26.60 21.35
C GLU A 51 42.29 -27.48 20.41
N GLY A 52 41.24 -26.93 19.80
CA GLY A 52 40.32 -27.63 18.91
C GLY A 52 39.11 -28.27 19.60
N VAL A 53 38.99 -28.17 20.93
CA VAL A 53 37.83 -28.72 21.65
C VAL A 53 36.58 -27.84 21.44
N GLU A 54 35.43 -28.49 21.27
CA GLU A 54 34.13 -27.82 21.20
C GLU A 54 33.67 -27.39 22.60
N LEU A 55 33.35 -26.11 22.76
CA LEU A 55 32.62 -25.54 23.88
C LEU A 55 31.14 -25.44 23.53
N THR A 56 30.27 -25.22 24.52
CA THR A 56 28.82 -25.06 24.32
C THR A 56 28.48 -23.94 23.33
N THR A 57 29.32 -22.89 23.28
CA THR A 57 29.08 -21.67 22.51
C THR A 57 29.99 -21.49 21.29
N GLY A 58 30.92 -22.42 21.00
CA GLY A 58 31.87 -22.29 19.90
C GLY A 58 33.01 -23.29 19.98
N THR A 59 34.02 -23.16 19.13
CA THR A 59 35.21 -24.03 19.14
C THR A 59 36.42 -23.23 19.62
N LEU A 60 37.21 -23.80 20.53
CA LEU A 60 38.42 -23.15 21.02
C LEU A 60 39.52 -23.25 19.94
N SER A 61 39.82 -22.13 19.28
CA SER A 61 40.74 -22.09 18.13
C SER A 61 42.19 -21.81 18.51
N TYR A 62 42.44 -21.36 19.74
CA TYR A 62 43.79 -21.09 20.24
C TYR A 62 43.85 -21.21 21.76
N ALA A 63 44.81 -21.97 22.27
CA ALA A 63 45.11 -22.08 23.70
C ALA A 63 46.63 -22.19 23.90
N LYS A 64 47.30 -21.10 24.31
CA LYS A 64 48.76 -21.11 24.53
C LYS A 64 49.18 -20.30 25.74
N LEU A 65 50.37 -20.63 26.28
CA LEU A 65 51.05 -19.83 27.28
C LEU A 65 51.96 -18.81 26.62
N GLU A 66 51.83 -17.55 27.04
CA GLU A 66 52.72 -16.47 26.67
C GLU A 66 53.48 -15.97 27.90
N LYS A 67 54.71 -15.51 27.72
CA LYS A 67 55.44 -14.84 28.80
C LYS A 67 54.80 -13.48 29.06
N THR A 68 54.64 -13.12 30.32
CA THR A 68 54.24 -11.74 30.68
C THR A 68 55.36 -10.77 30.33
N VAL A 69 55.00 -9.51 30.04
CA VAL A 69 55.96 -8.44 29.71
C VAL A 69 57.00 -8.26 30.81
N ASP A 70 56.59 -8.46 32.07
CA ASP A 70 57.45 -8.37 33.25
C ASP A 70 58.44 -9.55 33.40
N GLY A 71 58.28 -10.63 32.61
CA GLY A 71 59.11 -11.84 32.68
C GLY A 71 58.95 -12.69 33.95
N LYS A 72 58.10 -12.25 34.90
CA LYS A 72 57.94 -12.84 36.25
C LYS A 72 56.90 -13.95 36.34
N ASP A 73 56.00 -14.06 35.36
CA ASP A 73 54.99 -15.12 35.30
C ASP A 73 54.60 -15.42 33.84
N TRP A 74 53.84 -16.50 33.65
CA TRP A 74 53.22 -16.83 32.38
C TRP A 74 51.76 -16.36 32.37
N LYS A 75 51.20 -16.09 31.19
CA LYS A 75 49.76 -15.87 30.98
C LYS A 75 49.20 -16.93 30.03
N ALA A 76 48.02 -17.43 30.33
CA ALA A 76 47.27 -18.31 29.45
C ALA A 76 46.34 -17.46 28.58
N VAL A 77 46.41 -17.66 27.26
CA VAL A 77 45.63 -16.92 26.27
C VAL A 77 44.74 -17.91 25.52
N PHE A 78 43.45 -17.61 25.49
CA PHE A 78 42.41 -18.42 24.87
C PHE A 78 41.65 -17.62 23.82
N LYS A 79 41.44 -18.20 22.63
CA LYS A 79 40.57 -17.65 21.59
C LYS A 79 39.50 -18.66 21.18
N LYS A 80 38.27 -18.18 21.05
CA LYS A 80 37.12 -18.97 20.60
C LYS A 80 36.62 -18.43 19.27
N THR A 81 36.40 -19.33 18.32
CA THR A 81 35.71 -19.01 17.08
C THR A 81 34.21 -19.29 17.28
N LYS A 82 33.36 -18.30 16.96
CA LYS A 82 31.90 -18.47 17.03
C LYS A 82 31.46 -19.56 16.07
N LYS A 83 30.67 -20.53 16.54
CA LYS A 83 29.97 -21.47 15.66
C LYS A 83 29.04 -20.64 14.77
N LYS A 84 29.20 -20.68 13.44
CA LYS A 84 28.21 -20.13 12.50
C LYS A 84 26.93 -20.94 12.68
N LEU A 85 26.08 -20.54 13.61
CA LEU A 85 24.81 -21.19 13.86
C LEU A 85 23.89 -20.94 12.66
N GLN A 86 23.21 -22.00 12.22
CA GLN A 86 22.16 -22.07 11.20
C GLN A 86 20.90 -21.24 11.55
N ILE A 87 21.07 -20.03 12.08
CA ILE A 87 19.99 -19.17 12.60
C ILE A 87 19.23 -18.49 11.45
N ALA A 88 19.87 -18.31 10.28
CA ALA A 88 19.22 -17.71 9.11
C ALA A 88 18.12 -18.63 8.55
N HIS A 89 18.44 -19.90 8.25
CA HIS A 89 17.44 -20.86 7.76
C HIS A 89 16.31 -21.09 8.76
N LYS A 90 16.63 -21.21 10.06
CA LYS A 90 15.59 -21.37 11.09
C LYS A 90 14.67 -20.15 11.25
N LYS A 91 15.11 -18.95 10.85
CA LYS A 91 14.28 -17.73 10.87
C LYS A 91 13.37 -17.62 9.63
N GLU A 92 13.88 -18.00 8.46
CA GLU A 92 13.11 -18.01 7.21
C GLU A 92 12.05 -19.12 7.25
N GLU A 93 12.43 -20.33 7.64
CA GLU A 93 11.49 -21.45 7.85
C GLU A 93 10.40 -21.08 8.86
N ARG A 94 10.74 -20.40 9.96
CA ARG A 94 9.74 -19.93 10.95
C ARG A 94 8.76 -18.91 10.38
N LYS A 95 9.20 -18.03 9.47
CA LYS A 95 8.31 -17.05 8.82
C LYS A 95 7.37 -17.74 7.84
N GLU A 96 7.88 -18.66 7.03
CA GLU A 96 7.10 -19.43 6.06
C GLU A 96 6.08 -20.33 6.76
N ILE A 97 6.48 -21.02 7.83
CA ILE A 97 5.58 -21.81 8.68
C ILE A 97 4.46 -20.93 9.26
N ASN A 98 4.79 -19.72 9.72
CA ASN A 98 3.78 -18.79 10.25
C ASN A 98 2.78 -18.34 9.17
N GLN A 99 3.24 -18.07 7.94
CA GLN A 99 2.37 -17.67 6.84
C GLN A 99 1.46 -18.82 6.38
N ALA A 100 1.99 -20.03 6.27
CA ALA A 100 1.22 -21.22 5.94
C ALA A 100 0.14 -21.51 6.99
N ASN A 101 0.49 -21.41 8.27
CA ASN A 101 -0.46 -21.59 9.36
C ASN A 101 -1.57 -20.52 9.35
N LEU A 102 -1.23 -19.27 9.01
CA LEU A 102 -2.22 -18.21 8.88
C LEU A 102 -3.22 -18.49 7.75
N ALA A 103 -2.74 -18.89 6.58
CA ALA A 103 -3.63 -19.26 5.46
C ALA A 103 -4.52 -20.46 5.80
N ILE A 104 -4.01 -21.44 6.53
CA ILE A 104 -4.78 -22.60 7.00
C ILE A 104 -5.84 -22.19 8.03
N ASP A 105 -5.51 -21.32 8.97
CA ASP A 105 -6.46 -20.81 9.95
C ASP A 105 -7.59 -20.02 9.27
N ILE A 106 -7.26 -19.17 8.30
CA ILE A 106 -8.25 -18.44 7.49
C ILE A 106 -9.14 -19.42 6.72
N PHE A 107 -8.56 -20.45 6.09
CA PHE A 107 -9.31 -21.47 5.38
C PHE A 107 -10.26 -22.24 6.31
N ASN A 108 -9.77 -22.72 7.45
CA ASN A 108 -10.58 -23.49 8.41
C ASN A 108 -11.70 -22.65 9.03
N LYS A 109 -11.44 -21.36 9.32
CA LYS A 109 -12.48 -20.42 9.77
C LYS A 109 -13.56 -20.23 8.72
N ARG A 110 -13.18 -20.17 7.44
CA ARG A 110 -14.11 -19.98 6.32
C ARG A 110 -14.88 -21.26 6.00
N PHE A 111 -14.23 -22.43 6.07
CA PHE A 111 -14.81 -23.73 5.76
C PHE A 111 -14.71 -24.70 6.97
N PRO A 112 -15.45 -24.47 8.07
CA PRO A 112 -15.32 -25.29 9.28
C PRO A 112 -15.61 -26.78 9.04
N GLN A 113 -16.56 -27.08 8.15
CA GLN A 113 -16.94 -28.46 7.82
C GLN A 113 -15.87 -29.21 7.02
N GLN A 114 -14.89 -28.50 6.47
CA GLN A 114 -13.78 -29.04 5.69
C GLN A 114 -12.43 -28.74 6.34
N ALA A 115 -12.45 -28.51 7.65
CA ALA A 115 -11.24 -28.30 8.43
C ALA A 115 -10.25 -29.46 8.22
N GLY A 116 -9.00 -29.13 7.94
CA GLY A 116 -7.94 -30.12 7.67
C GLY A 116 -7.85 -30.61 6.22
N MET A 117 -8.72 -30.17 5.30
CA MET A 117 -8.54 -30.44 3.86
C MET A 117 -7.33 -29.71 3.28
N LEU A 118 -6.98 -28.54 3.82
CA LEU A 118 -5.81 -27.79 3.42
C LEU A 118 -4.60 -28.18 4.29
N LYS A 119 -3.69 -28.97 3.72
CA LYS A 119 -2.49 -29.47 4.42
C LYS A 119 -1.36 -28.43 4.44
N GLU A 120 -0.55 -28.46 5.50
CA GLU A 120 0.59 -27.54 5.68
C GLU A 120 1.59 -27.57 4.52
N GLU A 121 1.98 -28.75 4.07
CA GLU A 121 2.92 -28.93 2.94
C GLU A 121 2.39 -28.31 1.64
N MET A 122 1.10 -28.46 1.38
CA MET A 122 0.45 -27.91 0.19
C MET A 122 0.42 -26.37 0.26
N THR A 123 0.06 -25.82 1.42
CA THR A 123 0.00 -24.36 1.61
C THR A 123 1.38 -23.72 1.50
N LYS A 124 2.43 -24.37 2.02
CA LYS A 124 3.82 -23.93 1.85
C LYS A 124 4.18 -23.83 0.37
N ASN A 125 3.94 -24.90 -0.39
CA ASN A 125 4.21 -24.91 -1.83
C ASN A 125 3.41 -23.84 -2.59
N LEU A 126 2.20 -23.51 -2.16
CA LEU A 126 1.40 -22.44 -2.75
C LEU A 126 1.96 -21.05 -2.42
N ILE A 127 2.43 -20.83 -1.19
CA ILE A 127 3.01 -19.55 -0.74
C ILE A 127 4.41 -19.33 -1.34
N GLU A 128 5.15 -20.40 -1.62
CA GLU A 128 6.42 -20.32 -2.36
C GLU A 128 6.20 -19.84 -3.80
N LYS A 129 5.09 -20.25 -4.43
CA LYS A 129 4.76 -19.89 -5.82
C LYS A 129 3.95 -18.61 -5.96
N HIS A 130 3.17 -18.26 -4.95
CA HIS A 130 2.23 -17.14 -4.96
C HIS A 130 2.30 -16.38 -3.64
N THR A 131 2.03 -15.07 -3.66
CA THR A 131 2.00 -14.28 -2.43
C THR A 131 0.87 -14.76 -1.50
N LEU A 132 1.11 -14.66 -0.18
CA LEU A 132 0.09 -14.97 0.83
C LEU A 132 -1.22 -14.23 0.57
N ASP A 133 -1.15 -12.95 0.18
CA ASP A 133 -2.33 -12.13 -0.12
C ASP A 133 -3.17 -12.73 -1.26
N LYS A 134 -2.52 -13.28 -2.29
CA LYS A 134 -3.21 -13.94 -3.40
C LYS A 134 -3.89 -15.23 -2.95
N VAL A 135 -3.22 -16.03 -2.12
CA VAL A 135 -3.80 -17.26 -1.56
C VAL A 135 -5.01 -16.94 -0.67
N VAL A 136 -4.88 -15.95 0.22
CA VAL A 136 -5.97 -15.50 1.11
C VAL A 136 -7.14 -14.91 0.32
N LEU A 137 -6.86 -14.12 -0.71
CA LEU A 137 -7.86 -13.56 -1.61
C LEU A 137 -8.66 -14.69 -2.28
N HIS A 138 -7.99 -15.69 -2.84
CA HIS A 138 -8.66 -16.83 -3.44
C HIS A 138 -9.47 -17.63 -2.43
N ILE A 139 -8.95 -17.89 -1.22
CA ILE A 139 -9.72 -18.54 -0.13
C ILE A 139 -11.01 -17.76 0.16
N SER A 140 -10.94 -16.43 0.21
CA SER A 140 -12.10 -15.58 0.51
C SER A 140 -13.16 -15.58 -0.59
N ARG A 141 -12.75 -15.81 -1.85
CA ARG A 141 -13.64 -15.82 -3.03
C ARG A 141 -14.32 -17.16 -3.28
N ILE A 142 -13.81 -18.25 -2.71
CA ILE A 142 -14.46 -19.55 -2.86
C ILE A 142 -15.82 -19.53 -2.15
N SER A 143 -16.84 -20.05 -2.83
CA SER A 143 -18.20 -20.07 -2.30
C SER A 143 -18.34 -21.02 -1.11
N ASN A 144 -19.08 -20.57 -0.09
CA ASN A 144 -19.37 -21.34 1.12
C ASN A 144 -20.72 -22.08 1.06
N ASP A 145 -21.49 -21.91 -0.01
CA ASP A 145 -22.89 -22.36 -0.13
C ASP A 145 -23.05 -23.86 -0.42
N GLY A 146 -22.02 -24.67 -0.18
CA GLY A 146 -22.05 -26.13 -0.37
C GLY A 146 -21.98 -26.58 -1.84
N THR A 147 -21.94 -25.65 -2.80
CA THR A 147 -21.73 -25.98 -4.22
C THR A 147 -20.32 -26.52 -4.50
N VAL A 148 -19.35 -26.15 -3.65
CA VAL A 148 -17.95 -26.58 -3.76
C VAL A 148 -17.67 -27.71 -2.77
N ASN A 149 -17.74 -28.94 -3.25
CA ASN A 149 -17.44 -30.15 -2.46
C ASN A 149 -15.97 -30.25 -2.03
N ASN A 150 -15.05 -29.55 -2.71
CA ASN A 150 -13.62 -29.55 -2.42
C ASN A 150 -12.97 -28.17 -2.67
N PRO A 151 -13.11 -27.21 -1.73
CA PRO A 151 -12.55 -25.88 -1.89
C PRO A 151 -11.02 -25.87 -1.84
N ALA A 152 -10.38 -26.83 -1.15
CA ALA A 152 -8.92 -26.96 -1.16
C ALA A 152 -8.41 -27.32 -2.57
N GLY A 153 -9.08 -28.24 -3.26
CA GLY A 153 -8.76 -28.60 -4.65
C GLY A 153 -9.04 -27.46 -5.63
N LEU A 154 -10.12 -26.70 -5.41
CA LEU A 154 -10.43 -25.52 -6.22
C LEU A 154 -9.40 -24.41 -6.02
N LEU A 155 -8.98 -24.15 -4.78
CA LEU A 155 -7.91 -23.21 -4.44
C LEU A 155 -6.61 -23.57 -5.17
N ARG A 156 -6.25 -24.87 -5.13
CA ARG A 156 -5.07 -25.38 -5.83
C ARG A 156 -5.14 -25.11 -7.33
N THR A 157 -6.24 -25.53 -7.95
CA THR A 157 -6.41 -25.50 -9.39
C THR A 157 -6.47 -24.06 -9.90
N SER A 158 -7.13 -23.17 -9.16
CA SER A 158 -7.21 -21.75 -9.51
C SER A 158 -5.84 -21.06 -9.43
N LEU A 159 -5.05 -21.34 -8.38
CA LEU A 159 -3.71 -20.79 -8.27
C LEU A 159 -2.73 -21.38 -9.30
N GLU A 160 -2.73 -22.70 -9.50
CA GLU A 160 -1.86 -23.38 -10.49
C GLU A 160 -2.12 -22.96 -11.94
N LYS A 161 -3.39 -22.65 -12.28
CA LYS A 161 -3.79 -22.20 -13.62
C LYS A 161 -3.82 -20.68 -13.77
N ASP A 162 -3.39 -19.94 -12.75
CA ASP A 162 -3.46 -18.47 -12.67
C ASP A 162 -4.87 -17.91 -12.98
N TRP A 163 -5.89 -18.63 -12.53
CA TRP A 163 -7.29 -18.27 -12.76
C TRP A 163 -7.81 -17.42 -11.59
N ASP A 164 -8.24 -16.20 -11.92
CA ASP A 164 -8.92 -15.34 -10.97
C ASP A 164 -10.35 -15.82 -10.69
N LEU A 165 -10.64 -16.07 -9.41
CA LEU A 165 -12.00 -16.33 -8.97
C LEU A 165 -12.87 -15.07 -9.12
N PRO A 166 -14.16 -15.21 -9.47
CA PRO A 166 -15.07 -14.07 -9.63
C PRO A 166 -15.16 -13.25 -8.34
N PRO A 167 -15.42 -11.94 -8.44
CA PRO A 167 -15.57 -11.08 -7.29
C PRO A 167 -16.71 -11.54 -6.39
N THR A 168 -16.56 -11.33 -5.09
CA THR A 168 -17.60 -11.68 -4.12
C THR A 168 -18.83 -10.78 -4.32
N LYS A 169 -20.01 -11.23 -3.87
CA LYS A 169 -21.25 -10.43 -3.93
C LYS A 169 -21.08 -9.06 -3.25
N GLU A 170 -20.33 -9.00 -2.16
CA GLU A 170 -20.03 -7.76 -1.45
C GLU A 170 -19.13 -6.81 -2.26
N GLU A 171 -18.12 -7.33 -2.96
CA GLU A 171 -17.28 -6.53 -3.86
C GLU A 171 -18.08 -5.98 -5.03
N THR A 172 -18.97 -6.78 -5.62
CA THR A 172 -19.86 -6.35 -6.70
C THR A 172 -20.78 -5.23 -6.22
N GLN A 173 -21.43 -5.38 -5.06
CA GLN A 173 -22.28 -4.34 -4.48
C GLN A 173 -21.51 -3.05 -4.16
N LYS A 174 -20.28 -3.16 -3.65
CA LYS A 174 -19.42 -1.99 -3.40
C LYS A 174 -19.07 -1.26 -4.70
N LYS A 175 -18.71 -1.99 -5.76
CA LYS A 175 -18.43 -1.41 -7.08
C LYS A 175 -19.67 -0.75 -7.67
N GLU A 176 -20.82 -1.40 -7.61
CA GLU A 176 -22.09 -0.83 -8.07
C GLU A 176 -22.43 0.47 -7.32
N LYS A 177 -22.24 0.48 -6.00
CA LYS A 177 -22.42 1.69 -5.18
C LYS A 177 -21.46 2.80 -5.60
N GLN A 178 -20.18 2.50 -5.80
CA GLN A 178 -19.20 3.49 -6.25
C GLN A 178 -19.57 4.08 -7.61
N VAL A 179 -19.93 3.25 -8.58
CA VAL A 179 -20.36 3.69 -9.91
C VAL A 179 -21.60 4.57 -9.81
N ARG A 180 -22.55 4.21 -8.93
CA ARG A 180 -23.74 5.03 -8.67
C ARG A 180 -23.37 6.38 -8.05
N ASP A 181 -22.53 6.40 -7.02
CA ASP A 181 -22.10 7.63 -6.34
C ASP A 181 -21.34 8.56 -7.31
N GLU A 182 -20.48 8.01 -8.18
CA GLU A 182 -19.78 8.77 -9.23
C GLU A 182 -20.74 9.35 -10.26
N ARG A 183 -21.77 8.59 -10.66
CA ARG A 183 -22.79 9.06 -11.59
C ARG A 183 -23.63 10.19 -10.97
N GLU A 184 -24.08 10.02 -9.73
CA GLU A 184 -24.83 11.05 -9.01
C GLU A 184 -24.00 12.33 -8.82
N LYS A 185 -22.68 12.20 -8.64
CA LYS A 185 -21.77 13.35 -8.58
C LYS A 185 -21.67 14.07 -9.92
N LYS A 186 -21.51 13.34 -11.02
CA LYS A 186 -21.48 13.93 -12.38
C LYS A 186 -22.78 14.63 -12.73
N GLU A 187 -23.92 14.00 -12.44
CA GLU A 187 -25.25 14.59 -12.68
C GLU A 187 -25.44 15.89 -11.87
N LYS A 188 -24.95 15.95 -10.62
CA LYS A 188 -24.96 17.20 -9.83
C LYS A 188 -24.07 18.29 -10.42
N GLU A 189 -22.86 17.95 -10.84
CA GLU A 189 -21.94 18.90 -11.47
C GLU A 189 -22.48 19.46 -12.79
N GLU A 190 -23.16 18.63 -13.60
CA GLU A 190 -23.83 19.05 -14.82
C GLU A 190 -25.00 20.00 -14.51
N TRP A 191 -25.83 19.65 -13.52
CA TRP A 191 -26.95 20.48 -13.09
C TRP A 191 -26.49 21.84 -12.54
N GLU A 192 -25.38 21.89 -11.80
CA GLU A 192 -24.79 23.14 -11.32
C GLU A 192 -24.30 24.02 -12.47
N LYS A 193 -23.63 23.44 -13.47
CA LYS A 193 -23.21 24.17 -14.68
C LYS A 193 -24.39 24.72 -15.46
N GLU A 194 -25.45 23.92 -15.60
CA GLU A 194 -26.67 24.35 -16.28
C GLU A 194 -27.37 25.48 -15.53
N ARG A 195 -27.42 25.40 -14.19
CA ARG A 195 -27.93 26.45 -13.31
C ARG A 195 -27.11 27.74 -13.42
N GLU A 196 -25.78 27.65 -13.43
CA GLU A 196 -24.92 28.82 -13.63
C GLU A 196 -25.12 29.46 -15.01
N LYS A 197 -25.24 28.63 -16.06
CA LYS A 197 -25.53 29.11 -17.42
C LYS A 197 -26.86 29.86 -17.46
N TYR A 198 -27.91 29.29 -16.87
CA TYR A 198 -29.23 29.92 -16.75
C TYR A 198 -29.16 31.26 -16.01
N LEU A 199 -28.43 31.34 -14.90
CA LEU A 199 -28.25 32.59 -14.15
C LEU A 199 -27.53 33.65 -14.97
N LYS A 200 -26.46 33.31 -15.69
CA LYS A 200 -25.76 34.22 -16.59
C LYS A 200 -26.66 34.74 -17.71
N GLU A 201 -27.43 33.85 -18.35
CA GLU A 201 -28.39 34.22 -19.40
C GLU A 201 -29.48 35.16 -18.86
N LYS A 202 -29.94 34.93 -17.62
CA LYS A 202 -30.91 35.78 -16.95
C LYS A 202 -30.34 37.17 -16.65
N GLU A 203 -29.15 37.26 -16.07
CA GLU A 203 -28.46 38.52 -15.76
C GLU A 203 -28.17 39.33 -17.04
N GLU A 204 -27.72 38.66 -18.11
CA GLU A 204 -27.51 39.28 -19.42
C GLU A 204 -28.84 39.79 -20.00
N GLY A 205 -29.92 39.02 -19.89
CA GLY A 205 -31.25 39.44 -20.29
C GLY A 205 -31.76 40.66 -19.53
N GLU A 206 -31.51 40.75 -18.23
CA GLU A 206 -31.84 41.92 -17.40
C GLU A 206 -30.99 43.14 -17.78
N ARG A 207 -29.70 42.96 -18.07
CA ARG A 207 -28.81 44.02 -18.56
C ARG A 207 -29.29 44.58 -19.90
N LEU A 208 -29.57 43.72 -20.88
CA LEU A 208 -30.08 44.14 -22.19
C LEU A 208 -31.45 44.81 -22.09
N ASN A 209 -32.31 44.35 -21.19
CA ASN A 209 -33.56 45.04 -20.89
C ASN A 209 -33.34 46.46 -20.38
N LYS A 210 -32.40 46.67 -19.43
CA LYS A 210 -32.08 48.01 -18.93
C LYS A 210 -31.59 48.93 -20.05
N ILE A 211 -30.72 48.42 -20.94
CA ILE A 211 -30.25 49.16 -22.12
C ILE A 211 -31.45 49.53 -23.00
N PHE A 212 -32.29 48.55 -23.36
CA PHE A 212 -33.47 48.78 -24.19
C PHE A 212 -34.39 49.86 -23.61
N PHE A 213 -34.70 49.80 -22.32
CA PHE A 213 -35.58 50.78 -21.68
C PHE A 213 -34.93 52.16 -21.48
N SER A 214 -33.61 52.27 -21.57
CA SER A 214 -32.89 53.56 -21.55
C SER A 214 -32.88 54.28 -22.91
N LEU A 215 -33.18 53.58 -24.01
CA LEU A 215 -33.28 54.16 -25.35
C LEU A 215 -34.51 55.06 -25.49
N SER A 216 -34.50 55.94 -26.49
CA SER A 216 -35.67 56.77 -26.82
C SER A 216 -36.85 55.92 -27.32
N GLN A 217 -38.08 56.43 -27.18
CA GLN A 217 -39.29 55.72 -27.64
C GLN A 217 -39.26 55.42 -29.14
N GLU A 218 -38.68 56.30 -29.96
CA GLU A 218 -38.52 56.06 -31.39
C GLU A 218 -37.56 54.91 -31.69
N GLU A 219 -36.43 54.84 -31.00
CA GLU A 219 -35.44 53.76 -31.16
C GLU A 219 -35.97 52.43 -30.65
N GLN A 220 -36.67 52.42 -29.52
CA GLN A 220 -37.36 51.23 -29.01
C GLN A 220 -38.38 50.70 -30.03
N GLY A 221 -39.13 51.60 -30.66
CA GLY A 221 -40.08 51.27 -31.72
C GLY A 221 -39.40 50.66 -32.94
N ARG A 222 -38.30 51.27 -33.42
CA ARG A 222 -37.51 50.77 -34.56
C ARG A 222 -36.97 49.37 -34.29
N LEU A 223 -36.37 49.15 -33.12
CA LEU A 223 -35.83 47.84 -32.72
C LEU A 223 -36.92 46.76 -32.64
N LYS A 224 -38.09 47.10 -32.10
CA LYS A 224 -39.23 46.17 -32.04
C LYS A 224 -39.74 45.81 -33.44
N GLU A 225 -39.83 46.77 -34.35
CA GLU A 225 -40.26 46.51 -35.73
C GLU A 225 -39.22 45.72 -36.54
N GLU A 226 -37.93 46.01 -36.35
CA GLU A 226 -36.82 45.24 -36.91
C GLU A 226 -36.86 43.78 -36.43
N ALA A 227 -37.02 43.57 -35.12
CA ALA A 227 -37.17 42.25 -34.52
C ALA A 227 -38.41 41.50 -35.06
N LYS A 228 -39.56 42.17 -35.17
CA LYS A 228 -40.78 41.57 -35.75
C LYS A 228 -40.55 41.11 -37.19
N ARG A 229 -39.89 41.94 -38.01
CA ARG A 229 -39.58 41.58 -39.41
C ARG A 229 -38.72 40.33 -39.48
N ILE A 230 -37.65 40.24 -38.69
CA ILE A 230 -36.77 39.07 -38.68
C ILE A 230 -37.51 37.80 -38.22
N ILE A 231 -38.35 37.91 -37.18
CA ILE A 231 -39.14 36.76 -36.70
C ILE A 231 -40.12 36.27 -37.78
N ILE A 232 -40.83 37.21 -38.43
CA ILE A 232 -41.74 36.89 -39.52
C ILE A 232 -40.96 36.21 -40.66
N GLU A 233 -39.85 36.79 -41.10
CA GLU A 233 -39.01 36.25 -42.18
C GLU A 233 -38.49 34.84 -41.87
N GLN A 234 -38.15 34.56 -40.61
CA GLN A 234 -37.67 33.24 -40.18
C GLN A 234 -38.78 32.19 -39.96
N HIS A 235 -40.04 32.60 -39.77
CA HIS A 235 -41.15 31.70 -39.36
C HIS A 235 -42.36 31.72 -40.33
N ILE A 236 -42.16 32.10 -41.59
CA ILE A 236 -43.26 32.23 -42.58
C ILE A 236 -43.95 30.90 -42.95
N ASP A 237 -43.38 29.72 -42.68
CA ASP A 237 -43.98 28.44 -43.12
C ASP A 237 -44.99 27.78 -42.15
N ASP A 238 -45.00 28.11 -40.84
CA ASP A 238 -45.88 27.45 -39.87
C ASP A 238 -47.19 28.23 -39.62
N SER A 239 -48.03 28.27 -40.67
CA SER A 239 -49.45 28.59 -40.56
C SER A 239 -50.17 27.44 -39.83
N GLN A 240 -50.85 27.63 -38.69
CA GLN A 240 -52.32 27.78 -38.67
C GLN A 240 -52.93 28.14 -37.29
N GLU A 241 -52.22 28.17 -36.16
CA GLU A 241 -52.86 28.45 -34.86
C GLU A 241 -52.72 29.92 -34.43
N LYS A 242 -53.81 30.70 -34.55
CA LYS A 242 -53.78 32.18 -34.50
C LYS A 242 -54.02 32.84 -33.13
N VAL A 243 -54.29 32.11 -32.04
CA VAL A 243 -54.78 32.78 -30.81
C VAL A 243 -53.80 32.74 -29.62
N SER A 244 -52.97 31.70 -29.46
CA SER A 244 -51.86 31.70 -28.47
C SER A 244 -50.62 32.48 -28.94
N LYS A 245 -50.57 32.92 -30.20
CA LYS A 245 -49.40 33.58 -30.80
C LYS A 245 -49.17 35.02 -30.29
N PHE A 246 -50.18 35.76 -29.85
CA PHE A 246 -49.99 37.18 -29.49
C PHE A 246 -49.02 37.41 -28.31
N PHE A 247 -49.12 36.63 -27.24
CA PHE A 247 -48.17 36.73 -26.11
C PHE A 247 -46.80 36.14 -26.42
N LEU A 248 -46.76 35.09 -27.24
CA LEU A 248 -45.50 34.51 -27.71
C LEU A 248 -44.76 35.47 -28.65
N ILE A 249 -45.48 36.24 -29.47
CA ILE A 249 -44.89 37.25 -30.37
C ILE A 249 -44.16 38.32 -29.57
N ASP A 250 -44.75 38.88 -28.51
CA ASP A 250 -44.06 39.92 -27.72
C ASP A 250 -42.83 39.37 -26.99
N ALA A 251 -42.90 38.14 -26.45
CA ALA A 251 -41.75 37.48 -25.84
C ALA A 251 -40.64 37.19 -26.88
N MET A 252 -41.00 36.69 -28.05
CA MET A 252 -40.07 36.42 -29.16
C MET A 252 -39.45 37.72 -29.68
N VAL A 253 -40.24 38.78 -29.82
CA VAL A 253 -39.76 40.11 -30.21
C VAL A 253 -38.74 40.61 -29.19
N MET A 254 -39.00 40.49 -27.89
CA MET A 254 -38.03 40.90 -26.87
C MET A 254 -36.77 40.03 -26.86
N ILE A 255 -36.88 38.71 -27.11
CA ILE A 255 -35.71 37.84 -27.29
C ILE A 255 -34.87 38.31 -28.49
N LYS A 256 -35.52 38.60 -29.62
CA LYS A 256 -34.84 39.05 -30.84
C LYS A 256 -34.24 40.45 -30.70
N VAL A 257 -34.91 41.38 -30.01
CA VAL A 257 -34.34 42.69 -29.66
C VAL A 257 -33.07 42.53 -28.82
N ARG A 258 -33.06 41.60 -27.86
CA ARG A 258 -31.87 41.29 -27.05
C ARG A 258 -30.74 40.73 -27.91
N GLU A 259 -31.03 39.86 -28.87
CA GLU A 259 -30.03 39.34 -29.82
C GLU A 259 -29.41 40.47 -30.65
N ILE A 260 -30.24 41.35 -31.23
CA ILE A 260 -29.78 42.49 -32.04
C ILE A 260 -28.87 43.41 -31.21
N LEU A 261 -29.26 43.75 -29.98
CA LEU A 261 -28.44 44.57 -29.09
C LEU A 261 -27.11 43.89 -28.75
N ARG A 262 -27.12 42.58 -28.53
CA ARG A 262 -25.92 41.78 -28.23
C ARG A 262 -24.95 41.74 -29.42
N GLU A 263 -25.47 41.66 -30.64
CA GLU A 263 -24.66 41.74 -31.87
C GLU A 263 -24.05 43.12 -32.08
N ARG A 264 -24.81 44.19 -31.80
CA ARG A 264 -24.31 45.58 -31.87
C ARG A 264 -23.16 45.83 -30.87
N GLU A 265 -23.32 45.43 -29.60
CA GLU A 265 -22.23 45.53 -28.60
C GLU A 265 -20.97 44.76 -29.02
N ARG A 266 -21.12 43.57 -29.63
CA ARG A 266 -19.97 42.80 -30.14
C ARG A 266 -19.27 43.51 -31.29
N ASN A 267 -20.02 44.09 -32.22
CA ASN A 267 -19.43 44.77 -33.37
C ASN A 267 -18.68 46.04 -32.92
N GLU A 268 -19.24 46.82 -31.99
CA GLU A 268 -18.58 48.00 -31.39
C GLU A 268 -17.27 47.64 -30.67
N THR A 269 -17.26 46.57 -29.87
CA THR A 269 -16.03 46.11 -29.18
C THR A 269 -14.97 45.49 -30.11
N THR A 270 -15.33 45.17 -31.35
CA THR A 270 -14.38 44.64 -32.35
C THR A 270 -13.76 45.77 -33.16
N GLU A 271 -14.50 46.85 -33.43
CA GLU A 271 -13.99 48.05 -34.12
C GLU A 271 -13.00 48.84 -33.26
N ASP A 272 -13.23 48.93 -31.95
CA ASP A 272 -12.29 49.56 -31.00
C ASP A 272 -10.96 48.79 -30.86
N LYS A 273 -10.93 47.48 -31.15
CA LYS A 273 -9.70 46.66 -31.11
C LYS A 273 -8.89 46.65 -32.40
N ILE A 274 -9.47 47.11 -33.50
CA ILE A 274 -8.81 47.20 -34.82
C ILE A 274 -8.16 48.59 -35.00
N SER A 275 -8.48 49.54 -34.12
CA SER A 275 -7.99 50.92 -34.14
C SER A 275 -6.90 51.24 -33.09
N GLU A 276 -6.44 50.24 -32.31
CA GLU A 276 -5.20 50.23 -31.52
C GLU A 276 -4.09 49.40 -32.20
#